data_AF-A0A0X3V6W2-F1
#
_entry.id   AF-A0A0X3V6W2-F1
#
_cell.length_a   1.000
_cell.length_b   1.000
_cell.length_c   1.000
_cell.angle_alpha   90.00
_cell.angle_beta   90.00
_cell.angle_gamma   90.00
#
_symmetry.space_group_name_H-M   'P 1'
#
loop_
_entity.id
_entity.type
_entity.pdbx_description
1 polymer ?
#
loop_
_entity_poly.entity_id
_entity_poly.type
_entity_poly.pdbx_seq_one_letter_code
_entity_poly.pdbx_strand_id
1 'polypeptide(L)'
;MFTDTLPVMNDGNWWSPQQLYTWALNQPKLRLTGRVPLDHWPAAKRAATYAGTVDLDKATATCWQTPTGTVALIWPTSDDRRGSLKKWAHDLFPRGEGAAILVTGMFYLGPDIDGFLPGRPQDGRYSPVWADVARVLGASVPYWAPALRDPDLIRTWKPGALPVTALARGSIDSAPLLQLAATYPRDDMHSIVLTNLAQQINQMAHNQAEFALDILGENRGLDPEHLIVAARPLDVPAATSDDIDAVVRKAAWHDIQARSDALASSATMLYQFVDGGTDLANSSAVQVDPSTSAHAQEWARRLRPCQRTAAHNVLHDDSTTESLTDPETDAPVIREHDQTLVAAVPQALPARAPLAELILDDPIWIRTADGTIWPAPRDSYYGLSWGYHGSGPGSLALLIDRLLDDINTRAADDINGASDGLERLTATPLPEGTVLSREDLEAAREGRWIPVFTTDDEDER
;
A
#
# COMPACT_ATOMS: atom_id res chain seq x y z
N MET A 1 6.53 -36.76 3.53
CA MET A 1 5.78 -37.30 2.38
C MET A 1 4.64 -38.14 2.91
N PHE A 2 3.46 -37.56 3.08
CA PHE A 2 2.23 -38.31 2.85
C PHE A 2 1.85 -37.98 1.41
N THR A 3 2.40 -38.75 0.49
CA THR A 3 1.98 -38.75 -0.91
C THR A 3 0.50 -39.10 -0.98
N ASP A 4 -0.18 -38.71 -2.06
CA ASP A 4 -1.56 -39.11 -2.44
C ASP A 4 -1.73 -40.63 -2.66
N THR A 5 -0.92 -41.45 -1.98
CA THR A 5 -1.04 -42.90 -1.94
C THR A 5 -1.64 -43.31 -0.60
N LEU A 6 -2.87 -43.82 -0.70
CA LEU A 6 -3.72 -44.42 0.32
C LEU A 6 -2.92 -45.27 1.32
N PRO A 7 -3.22 -45.21 2.64
CA PRO A 7 -2.58 -46.09 3.60
C PRO A 7 -3.03 -47.54 3.36
N VAL A 8 -2.06 -48.42 3.15
CA VAL A 8 -2.27 -49.87 3.11
C VAL A 8 -2.57 -50.37 4.52
N MET A 9 -3.66 -51.12 4.73
CA MET A 9 -3.62 -52.48 5.30
C MET A 9 -4.99 -53.21 5.39
N ASN A 10 -4.89 -54.53 5.13
CA ASN A 10 -5.76 -55.70 5.35
C ASN A 10 -7.20 -55.70 4.78
N ASP A 11 -7.45 -56.70 3.94
CA ASP A 11 -8.74 -57.16 3.38
C ASP A 11 -9.18 -56.58 2.02
N GLY A 12 -8.32 -55.84 1.32
CA GLY A 12 -8.54 -55.50 -0.10
C GLY A 12 -9.63 -54.45 -0.38
N ASN A 13 -10.22 -53.84 0.65
CA ASN A 13 -11.18 -52.74 0.50
C ASN A 13 -10.49 -51.37 0.63
N TRP A 14 -10.45 -50.63 -0.47
CA TRP A 14 -9.98 -49.24 -0.49
C TRP A 14 -11.00 -48.32 0.17
N TRP A 15 -10.54 -47.47 1.10
CA TRP A 15 -11.40 -46.45 1.71
C TRP A 15 -11.38 -45.19 0.86
N SER A 16 -12.56 -44.68 0.53
CA SER A 16 -12.69 -43.31 0.01
C SER A 16 -12.32 -42.30 1.09
N PRO A 17 -11.86 -41.08 0.71
CA PRO A 17 -11.64 -39.99 1.67
C PRO A 17 -12.83 -39.75 2.60
N GLN A 18 -14.06 -39.79 2.05
CA GLN A 18 -15.29 -39.66 2.82
C GLN A 18 -15.44 -40.75 3.91
N GLN A 19 -15.16 -42.02 3.57
CA GLN A 19 -15.23 -43.12 4.53
C GLN A 19 -14.17 -42.98 5.62
N LEU A 20 -12.95 -42.54 5.27
CA LEU A 20 -11.88 -42.30 6.22
C LEU A 20 -12.21 -41.16 7.19
N TYR A 21 -12.74 -40.05 6.69
CA TYR A 21 -13.15 -38.93 7.52
C TYR A 21 -14.34 -39.28 8.41
N THR A 22 -15.34 -39.99 7.86
CA THR A 22 -16.49 -40.47 8.64
C THR A 22 -16.05 -41.42 9.76
N TRP A 23 -15.13 -42.35 9.48
CA TRP A 23 -14.54 -43.20 10.50
C TRP A 23 -13.80 -42.37 11.55
N ALA A 24 -12.95 -41.42 11.14
CA ALA A 24 -12.15 -40.60 12.05
C ALA A 24 -13.03 -39.79 13.02
N LEU A 25 -14.13 -39.20 12.54
CA LEU A 25 -15.10 -38.48 13.37
C LEU A 25 -15.86 -39.40 14.34
N ASN A 26 -15.99 -40.69 14.03
CA ASN A 26 -16.59 -41.70 14.91
C ASN A 26 -15.61 -42.33 15.91
N GLN A 27 -14.35 -41.88 15.97
CA GLN A 27 -13.34 -42.33 16.93
C GLN A 27 -13.08 -41.26 18.02
N PRO A 28 -14.00 -41.03 18.99
CA PRO A 28 -13.86 -39.96 19.97
C PRO A 28 -12.62 -40.09 20.86
N LYS A 29 -12.12 -41.32 21.06
CA LYS A 29 -10.90 -41.58 21.84
C LYS A 29 -9.62 -41.13 21.13
N LEU A 30 -9.65 -41.03 19.79
CA LEU A 30 -8.47 -40.70 18.98
C LEU A 30 -8.34 -39.19 18.70
N ARG A 31 -9.37 -38.38 19.04
CA ARG A 31 -9.31 -36.91 18.96
C ARG A 31 -8.85 -36.39 17.58
N LEU A 32 -9.39 -36.98 16.51
CA LEU A 32 -8.94 -36.75 15.13
C LEU A 32 -9.61 -35.55 14.44
N THR A 33 -10.37 -34.74 15.17
CA THR A 33 -11.21 -33.68 14.60
C THR A 33 -10.40 -32.62 13.85
N GLY A 34 -9.22 -32.26 14.36
CA GLY A 34 -8.29 -31.37 13.67
C GLY A 34 -7.49 -32.01 12.55
N ARG A 35 -7.94 -33.15 12.02
CA ARG A 35 -7.44 -33.78 10.79
C ARG A 35 -8.53 -33.93 9.72
N VAL A 36 -9.77 -33.54 10.03
CA VAL A 36 -10.92 -33.70 9.15
C VAL A 36 -11.42 -32.32 8.71
N PRO A 37 -11.42 -32.00 7.39
CA PRO A 37 -11.97 -30.75 6.86
C PRO A 37 -13.47 -30.55 7.20
N LEU A 38 -13.94 -29.30 7.32
CA LEU A 38 -15.30 -28.98 7.77
C LEU A 38 -16.42 -29.45 6.82
N ASP A 39 -16.16 -29.51 5.52
CA ASP A 39 -17.09 -30.06 4.50
C ASP A 39 -17.46 -31.53 4.78
N HIS A 40 -16.63 -32.25 5.53
CA HIS A 40 -16.89 -33.62 5.98
C HIS A 40 -17.47 -33.75 7.40
N TRP A 41 -17.59 -32.67 8.16
CA TRP A 41 -18.23 -32.70 9.48
C TRP A 41 -19.75 -32.85 9.33
N PRO A 42 -20.46 -33.51 10.26
CA PRO A 42 -21.91 -33.64 10.19
C PRO A 42 -22.58 -32.27 10.32
N ALA A 43 -23.68 -32.07 9.60
CA ALA A 43 -24.52 -30.89 9.79
C ALA A 43 -25.06 -30.82 11.23
N ALA A 44 -25.07 -29.63 11.80
CA ALA A 44 -25.57 -29.41 13.14
C ALA A 44 -27.09 -29.68 13.19
N LYS A 45 -27.52 -30.52 14.14
CA LYS A 45 -28.95 -30.74 14.44
C LYS A 45 -29.55 -29.60 15.29
N ARG A 46 -28.70 -28.77 15.88
CA ARG A 46 -28.98 -27.64 16.78
C ARG A 46 -27.85 -26.64 16.61
N ALA A 47 -28.12 -25.36 16.79
CA ALA A 47 -27.09 -24.33 16.79
C ALA A 47 -25.97 -24.68 17.79
N ALA A 48 -24.73 -24.51 17.35
CA ALA A 48 -23.53 -24.72 18.15
C ALA A 48 -23.47 -23.70 19.30
N THR A 49 -22.90 -24.12 20.43
CA THR A 49 -22.76 -23.24 21.59
C THR A 49 -21.63 -22.25 21.34
N TYR A 50 -21.93 -20.95 21.33
CA TYR A 50 -20.89 -19.93 21.30
C TYR A 50 -20.06 -19.98 22.58
N ALA A 51 -18.76 -20.22 22.42
CA ALA A 51 -17.80 -20.39 23.50
C ALA A 51 -17.11 -19.08 23.90
N GLY A 52 -17.42 -17.97 23.23
CA GLY A 52 -16.83 -16.66 23.45
C GLY A 52 -15.72 -16.34 22.44
N THR A 53 -14.89 -15.37 22.82
CA THR A 53 -13.78 -14.86 22.00
C THR A 53 -12.43 -15.15 22.64
N VAL A 54 -11.40 -15.29 21.81
CA VAL A 54 -10.00 -15.43 22.21
C VAL A 54 -9.17 -14.36 21.51
N ASP A 55 -8.41 -13.58 22.28
CA ASP A 55 -7.48 -12.61 21.71
C ASP A 55 -6.20 -13.31 21.25
N LEU A 56 -5.76 -12.97 20.05
CA LEU A 56 -4.56 -13.47 19.42
C LEU A 56 -3.65 -12.29 19.06
N ASP A 57 -2.37 -12.57 18.85
CA ASP A 57 -1.43 -11.59 18.33
C ASP A 57 -1.91 -11.06 16.97
N LYS A 58 -2.35 -9.79 16.91
CA LYS A 58 -2.94 -9.11 15.74
C LYS A 58 -4.24 -9.73 15.17
N ALA A 59 -5.01 -10.44 15.99
CA ALA A 59 -6.32 -10.96 15.59
C ALA A 59 -7.24 -11.22 16.79
N THR A 60 -8.54 -11.33 16.55
CA THR A 60 -9.51 -11.84 17.53
C THR A 60 -10.21 -13.05 16.94
N ALA A 61 -10.32 -14.14 17.69
CA ALA A 61 -11.05 -15.33 17.27
C ALA A 61 -12.41 -15.42 17.98
N THR A 62 -13.46 -15.74 17.24
CA THR A 62 -14.76 -16.16 17.77
C THR A 62 -14.85 -17.67 17.75
N CYS A 63 -15.27 -18.30 18.84
CA CYS A 63 -15.21 -19.76 19.00
C CYS A 63 -16.59 -20.38 19.22
N TRP A 64 -16.83 -21.53 18.59
CA TRP A 64 -18.06 -22.31 18.74
C TRP A 64 -17.76 -23.77 19.09
N GLN A 65 -18.51 -24.29 20.05
CA GLN A 65 -18.48 -25.69 20.43
C GLN A 65 -19.56 -26.46 19.66
N THR A 66 -19.14 -27.38 18.80
CA THR A 66 -20.02 -28.34 18.15
C THR A 66 -19.92 -29.71 18.84
N PRO A 67 -20.87 -30.64 18.59
CA PRO A 67 -20.73 -32.03 19.04
C PRO A 67 -19.49 -32.74 18.47
N THR A 68 -19.01 -32.29 17.31
CA THR A 68 -17.85 -32.87 16.62
C THR A 68 -16.54 -32.30 17.14
N GLY A 69 -16.47 -30.99 17.37
CA GLY A 69 -15.28 -30.30 17.82
C GLY A 69 -15.47 -28.78 17.87
N THR A 70 -14.43 -28.06 18.26
CA THR A 70 -14.46 -26.60 18.29
C THR A 70 -14.14 -26.05 16.91
N VAL A 71 -14.89 -25.04 16.48
CA VAL A 71 -14.60 -24.24 15.28
C VAL A 71 -14.29 -22.83 15.72
N ALA A 72 -13.17 -22.27 15.27
CA ALA A 72 -12.77 -20.90 15.56
C ALA A 72 -12.67 -20.10 14.26
N LEU A 73 -13.35 -18.96 14.19
CA LEU A 73 -13.20 -18.00 13.11
C LEU A 73 -12.27 -16.89 13.57
N ILE A 74 -11.22 -16.63 12.81
CA ILE A 74 -10.15 -15.70 13.14
C ILE A 74 -10.34 -14.45 12.30
N TRP A 75 -10.38 -13.30 12.98
CA TRP A 75 -10.55 -11.97 12.41
C TRP A 75 -9.24 -11.17 12.58
N PRO A 76 -8.37 -11.12 11.55
CA PRO A 76 -7.18 -10.28 11.57
C PRO A 76 -7.53 -8.81 11.76
N THR A 77 -6.80 -8.13 12.65
CA THR A 77 -6.95 -6.68 12.90
C THR A 77 -5.90 -5.84 12.18
N SER A 78 -5.00 -6.49 11.43
CA SER A 78 -4.02 -5.83 10.54
C SER A 78 -3.82 -6.62 9.24
N ASP A 79 -3.13 -5.99 8.28
CA ASP A 79 -2.87 -6.57 6.96
C ASP A 79 -1.72 -7.60 6.92
N ASP A 80 -1.01 -7.77 8.04
CA ASP A 80 0.05 -8.78 8.19
C ASP A 80 -0.53 -10.19 8.40
N ARG A 81 -1.02 -10.79 7.32
CA ARG A 81 -1.90 -11.99 7.37
C ARG A 81 -1.19 -13.30 7.04
N ARG A 82 -0.07 -13.29 6.33
CA ARG A 82 0.47 -14.51 5.67
C ARG A 82 1.40 -15.37 6.53
N GLY A 83 1.90 -14.85 7.66
CA GLY A 83 2.76 -15.59 8.60
C GLY A 83 2.04 -16.27 9.78
N SER A 84 0.79 -15.90 10.06
CA SER A 84 0.23 -16.06 11.42
C SER A 84 -0.83 -17.16 11.58
N LEU A 85 -1.48 -17.65 10.51
CA LEU A 85 -2.58 -18.63 10.63
C LEU A 85 -2.17 -19.92 11.34
N LYS A 86 -1.03 -20.50 10.98
CA LYS A 86 -0.52 -21.70 11.63
C LYS A 86 -0.25 -21.48 13.12
N LYS A 87 0.33 -20.32 13.47
CA LYS A 87 0.61 -19.91 14.87
C LYS A 87 -0.71 -19.80 15.64
N TRP A 88 -1.65 -18.99 15.14
CA TRP A 88 -2.97 -18.81 15.74
C TRP A 88 -3.75 -20.11 15.91
N ALA A 89 -3.72 -21.00 14.91
CA ALA A 89 -4.38 -22.29 15.01
C ALA A 89 -3.75 -23.19 16.09
N HIS A 90 -2.42 -23.17 16.26
CA HIS A 90 -1.76 -23.88 17.35
C HIS A 90 -2.03 -23.28 18.72
N ASP A 91 -2.13 -21.95 18.81
CA ASP A 91 -2.48 -21.24 20.06
C ASP A 91 -3.92 -21.57 20.50
N LEU A 92 -4.86 -21.60 19.55
CA LEU A 92 -6.26 -21.97 19.79
C LEU A 92 -6.42 -23.47 20.11
N PHE A 93 -5.63 -24.31 19.44
CA PHE A 93 -5.78 -25.77 19.48
C PHE A 93 -4.44 -26.46 19.78
N PRO A 94 -3.89 -26.31 21.01
CA PRO A 94 -2.59 -26.87 21.37
C PRO A 94 -2.56 -28.41 21.35
N ARG A 95 -3.74 -29.04 21.39
CA ARG A 95 -3.91 -30.50 21.28
C ARG A 95 -4.17 -30.99 19.85
N GLY A 96 -4.23 -30.09 18.87
CA GLY A 96 -4.53 -30.43 17.48
C GLY A 96 -5.99 -30.83 17.22
N GLU A 97 -6.91 -30.44 18.10
CA GLU A 97 -8.34 -30.76 18.03
C GLU A 97 -9.14 -29.52 17.59
N GLY A 98 -10.01 -29.64 16.57
CA GLY A 98 -10.83 -28.53 16.07
C GLY A 98 -10.40 -27.99 14.71
N ALA A 99 -11.06 -26.93 14.25
CA ALA A 99 -10.76 -26.26 12.98
C ALA A 99 -10.61 -24.75 13.18
N ALA A 100 -9.52 -24.18 12.66
CA ALA A 100 -9.31 -22.74 12.60
C ALA A 100 -9.67 -22.26 11.20
N ILE A 101 -10.44 -21.17 11.11
CA ILE A 101 -10.85 -20.57 9.84
C ILE A 101 -10.41 -19.12 9.86
N LEU A 102 -9.44 -18.78 9.03
CA LEU A 102 -9.03 -17.41 8.80
C LEU A 102 -10.03 -16.73 7.90
N VAL A 103 -10.65 -15.65 8.38
CA VAL A 103 -11.45 -14.80 7.50
C VAL A 103 -10.54 -13.76 6.89
N THR A 104 -10.21 -13.97 5.62
CA THR A 104 -9.32 -13.09 4.88
C THR A 104 -10.08 -11.84 4.44
N GLY A 105 -9.45 -11.01 3.61
CA GLY A 105 -10.06 -9.79 3.09
C GLY A 105 -11.06 -10.09 1.97
N MET A 106 -11.38 -9.06 1.19
CA MET A 106 -12.22 -9.19 0.01
C MET A 106 -11.38 -9.61 -1.20
N PHE A 107 -11.89 -10.55 -1.98
CA PHE A 107 -11.57 -10.69 -3.40
C PHE A 107 -12.88 -10.64 -4.21
N TYR A 108 -12.77 -10.63 -5.55
CA TYR A 108 -13.85 -10.42 -6.53
C TYR A 108 -15.17 -11.22 -6.33
N LEU A 109 -15.20 -12.21 -5.44
CA LEU A 109 -16.35 -13.08 -5.13
C LEU A 109 -16.72 -13.10 -3.63
N GLY A 110 -16.46 -12.01 -2.88
CA GLY A 110 -16.87 -11.87 -1.49
C GLY A 110 -15.76 -12.16 -0.48
N PRO A 111 -16.08 -12.30 0.81
CA PRO A 111 -15.08 -12.57 1.84
C PRO A 111 -14.54 -13.99 1.74
N ASP A 112 -13.25 -14.12 1.46
CA ASP A 112 -12.59 -15.41 1.34
C ASP A 112 -12.21 -15.98 2.72
N ILE A 113 -12.35 -17.29 2.88
CA ILE A 113 -11.96 -18.00 4.09
C ILE A 113 -10.92 -19.07 3.81
N ASP A 114 -9.88 -19.11 4.65
CA ASP A 114 -8.84 -20.14 4.61
C ASP A 114 -8.96 -21.01 5.85
N GLY A 115 -9.10 -22.32 5.66
CA GLY A 115 -9.17 -23.28 6.74
C GLY A 115 -7.79 -23.81 7.12
N PHE A 116 -7.58 -24.08 8.41
CA PHE A 116 -6.40 -24.77 8.92
C PHE A 116 -6.79 -25.85 9.93
N LEU A 117 -6.22 -27.04 9.73
CA LEU A 117 -6.43 -28.23 10.53
C LEU A 117 -5.17 -28.50 11.39
N PRO A 118 -5.21 -28.20 12.71
CA PRO A 118 -4.04 -28.19 13.58
C PRO A 118 -3.44 -29.57 13.84
N GLY A 119 -4.19 -30.64 13.58
CA GLY A 119 -3.74 -32.02 13.71
C GLY A 119 -3.05 -32.59 12.46
N ARG A 120 -3.00 -31.86 11.33
CA ARG A 120 -2.46 -32.37 10.05
C ARG A 120 -0.95 -32.03 9.91
N PRO A 121 -0.08 -33.02 9.62
CA PRO A 121 1.38 -32.84 9.62
C PRO A 121 2.00 -32.12 8.38
N GLN A 122 1.20 -31.71 7.39
CA GLN A 122 1.65 -30.95 6.20
C GLN A 122 0.68 -29.82 5.88
N ASP A 123 1.18 -28.57 5.92
CA ASP A 123 0.56 -27.23 5.78
C ASP A 123 -0.81 -26.99 6.41
N GLY A 124 -1.57 -27.99 6.87
CA GLY A 124 -2.86 -27.88 7.56
C GLY A 124 -3.98 -27.21 6.75
N ARG A 125 -3.65 -26.53 5.66
CA ARG A 125 -4.51 -25.65 4.89
C ARG A 125 -5.52 -26.43 4.06
N TYR A 126 -6.70 -25.85 3.95
CA TYR A 126 -7.77 -26.25 3.02
C TYR A 126 -8.68 -25.03 2.77
N SER A 127 -9.56 -25.11 1.78
CA SER A 127 -10.42 -23.99 1.38
C SER A 127 -11.89 -24.32 1.67
N PRO A 128 -12.39 -24.05 2.89
CA PRO A 128 -13.81 -24.18 3.20
C PRO A 128 -14.63 -23.11 2.46
N VAL A 129 -15.95 -23.29 2.40
CA VAL A 129 -16.88 -22.23 2.02
C VAL A 129 -17.78 -21.85 3.20
N TRP A 130 -18.36 -20.65 3.18
CA TRP A 130 -19.24 -20.17 4.26
C TRP A 130 -20.43 -21.10 4.53
N ALA A 131 -20.94 -21.76 3.49
CA ALA A 131 -21.99 -22.77 3.61
C ALA A 131 -21.58 -23.95 4.53
N ASP A 132 -20.32 -24.41 4.45
CA ASP A 132 -19.83 -25.47 5.33
C ASP A 132 -19.75 -25.03 6.77
N VAL A 133 -19.25 -23.81 7.01
CA VAL A 133 -19.16 -23.24 8.36
C VAL A 133 -20.57 -23.10 8.96
N ALA A 134 -21.50 -22.46 8.25
CA ALA A 134 -22.87 -22.27 8.72
C ALA A 134 -23.60 -23.60 8.94
N ARG A 135 -23.41 -24.59 8.06
CA ARG A 135 -23.96 -25.95 8.18
C ARG A 135 -23.43 -26.68 9.42
N VAL A 136 -22.14 -26.59 9.70
CA VAL A 136 -21.51 -27.23 10.88
C VAL A 136 -21.91 -26.53 12.17
N LEU A 137 -22.06 -25.21 12.15
CA LEU A 137 -22.51 -24.43 13.30
C LEU A 137 -24.02 -24.48 13.50
N GLY A 138 -24.81 -24.77 12.47
CA GLY A 138 -26.27 -24.77 12.51
C GLY A 138 -26.85 -23.37 12.73
N ALA A 139 -26.11 -22.33 12.37
CA ALA A 139 -26.47 -20.93 12.53
C ALA A 139 -25.65 -20.05 11.57
N SER A 140 -26.20 -18.90 11.21
CA SER A 140 -25.49 -17.85 10.47
C SER A 140 -24.33 -17.30 11.30
N VAL A 141 -23.30 -16.85 10.59
CA VAL A 141 -22.02 -16.47 11.17
C VAL A 141 -21.81 -14.96 11.08
N PRO A 142 -21.27 -14.28 12.11
CA PRO A 142 -21.00 -12.86 12.01
C PRO A 142 -19.95 -12.60 10.95
N TYR A 143 -20.20 -11.63 10.08
CA TYR A 143 -19.23 -11.07 9.16
C TYR A 143 -18.78 -9.68 9.65
N TRP A 144 -17.46 -9.51 9.74
CA TRP A 144 -16.80 -8.25 10.06
C TRP A 144 -15.98 -7.80 8.86
N ALA A 145 -16.43 -6.74 8.19
CA ALA A 145 -15.66 -6.07 7.15
C ALA A 145 -14.27 -5.69 7.69
N PRO A 146 -13.18 -5.77 6.91
CA PRO A 146 -11.81 -5.56 7.43
C PRO A 146 -11.65 -4.29 8.28
N ALA A 147 -12.18 -3.16 7.82
CA ALA A 147 -12.10 -1.89 8.54
C ALA A 147 -13.01 -1.80 9.79
N LEU A 148 -13.85 -2.80 10.06
CA LEU A 148 -14.73 -2.87 11.24
C LEU A 148 -14.33 -3.99 12.22
N ARG A 149 -13.15 -4.60 12.04
CA ARG A 149 -12.61 -5.65 12.93
C ARG A 149 -12.00 -5.06 14.19
N ASP A 150 -12.79 -4.32 14.95
CA ASP A 150 -12.40 -3.83 16.27
C ASP A 150 -12.48 -5.00 17.29
N PRO A 151 -11.37 -5.33 18.01
CA PRO A 151 -11.38 -6.36 19.04
C PRO A 151 -12.47 -6.21 20.09
N ASP A 152 -12.76 -4.99 20.54
CA ASP A 152 -13.80 -4.73 21.56
C ASP A 152 -15.20 -5.02 21.03
N LEU A 153 -15.46 -4.69 19.77
CA LEU A 153 -16.74 -5.01 19.14
C LEU A 153 -16.90 -6.53 18.96
N ILE A 154 -15.85 -7.22 18.51
CA ILE A 154 -15.88 -8.67 18.34
C ILE A 154 -16.06 -9.37 19.70
N ARG A 155 -15.37 -8.91 20.76
CA ARG A 155 -15.49 -9.45 22.12
C ARG A 155 -16.90 -9.31 22.71
N THR A 156 -17.56 -8.18 22.44
CA THR A 156 -18.88 -7.89 22.99
C THR A 156 -20.02 -8.53 22.18
N TRP A 157 -19.76 -8.91 20.93
CA TRP A 157 -20.72 -9.57 20.06
C TRP A 157 -21.13 -10.97 20.56
N LYS A 158 -22.40 -11.30 20.34
CA LYS A 158 -22.99 -12.62 20.64
C LYS A 158 -23.93 -13.04 19.50
N PRO A 159 -24.14 -14.35 19.28
CA PRO A 159 -25.14 -14.81 18.32
C PRO A 159 -26.52 -14.20 18.58
N GLY A 160 -27.16 -13.73 17.51
CA GLY A 160 -28.46 -13.04 17.58
C GLY A 160 -28.39 -11.55 17.93
N ALA A 161 -27.19 -10.99 18.18
CA ALA A 161 -27.02 -9.55 18.30
C ALA A 161 -27.36 -8.85 16.97
N LEU A 162 -27.97 -7.67 17.07
CA LEU A 162 -28.18 -6.79 15.92
C LEU A 162 -26.84 -6.21 15.44
N PRO A 163 -26.72 -5.83 14.15
CA PRO A 163 -25.55 -5.13 13.66
C PRO A 163 -25.30 -3.85 14.46
N VAL A 164 -24.06 -3.62 14.87
CA VAL A 164 -23.67 -2.38 15.57
C VAL A 164 -23.14 -1.36 14.58
N THR A 165 -23.39 -0.07 14.81
CA THR A 165 -22.76 1.00 14.05
C THR A 165 -21.44 1.37 14.74
N ALA A 166 -20.34 1.41 13.99
CA ALA A 166 -19.01 1.71 14.53
C ALA A 166 -18.15 2.50 13.56
N LEU A 167 -17.22 3.31 14.09
CA LEU A 167 -16.24 4.00 13.26
C LEU A 167 -15.34 2.98 12.56
N ALA A 168 -15.26 3.05 11.23
CA ALA A 168 -14.33 2.25 10.45
C ALA A 168 -12.87 2.69 10.74
N ARG A 169 -12.00 1.71 10.92
CA ARG A 169 -10.55 1.88 11.14
C ARG A 169 -9.80 1.21 10.01
N GLY A 170 -9.17 2.01 9.16
CA GLY A 170 -8.29 1.53 8.10
C GLY A 170 -6.93 1.09 8.65
N SER A 171 -6.04 0.70 7.74
CA SER A 171 -4.64 0.41 8.05
C SER A 171 -3.80 1.66 8.35
N ILE A 172 -4.34 2.85 8.06
CA ILE A 172 -3.69 4.14 8.21
C ILE A 172 -4.13 4.79 9.53
N ASP A 173 -3.18 5.01 10.45
CA ASP A 173 -3.43 5.71 11.71
C ASP A 173 -3.30 7.23 11.53
N SER A 174 -4.43 7.95 11.67
CA SER A 174 -4.49 9.41 11.56
C SER A 174 -4.10 10.16 12.84
N ALA A 175 -3.77 9.45 13.94
CA ALA A 175 -3.42 10.08 15.22
C ALA A 175 -2.28 11.11 15.13
N PRO A 176 -1.18 10.89 14.39
CA PRO A 176 -0.12 11.90 14.26
C PRO A 176 -0.61 13.23 13.68
N LEU A 177 -1.55 13.20 12.73
CA LEU A 177 -2.12 14.42 12.14
C LEU A 177 -2.94 15.20 13.17
N LEU A 178 -3.81 14.50 13.88
CA LEU A 178 -4.69 15.12 14.90
C LEU A 178 -3.89 15.66 16.09
N GLN A 179 -2.84 14.95 16.49
CA GLN A 179 -1.92 15.42 17.53
C GLN A 179 -1.16 16.67 17.07
N LEU A 180 -0.68 16.71 15.83
CA LEU A 180 0.00 17.88 15.28
C LEU A 180 -0.96 19.07 15.16
N ALA A 181 -2.18 18.83 14.68
CA ALA A 181 -3.22 19.85 14.54
C ALA A 181 -3.54 20.51 15.89
N ALA A 182 -3.50 19.74 16.99
CA ALA A 182 -3.73 20.24 18.35
C ALA A 182 -2.61 21.16 18.89
N THR A 183 -1.46 21.23 18.21
CA THR A 183 -0.37 22.16 18.55
C THR A 183 -0.59 23.57 17.97
N TYR A 184 -1.57 23.72 17.06
CA TYR A 184 -1.94 24.98 16.45
C TYR A 184 -3.29 25.49 16.97
N PRO A 185 -3.57 26.80 16.89
CA PRO A 185 -4.93 27.31 17.09
C PRO A 185 -5.93 26.63 16.14
N ARG A 186 -7.18 26.43 16.58
CA ARG A 186 -8.17 25.67 15.80
C ARG A 186 -8.49 26.27 14.43
N ASP A 187 -8.45 27.60 14.33
CA ASP A 187 -8.79 28.32 13.09
C ASP A 187 -7.54 28.63 12.24
N ASP A 188 -6.38 28.08 12.63
CA ASP A 188 -5.13 28.22 11.89
C ASP A 188 -5.07 27.25 10.69
N MET A 189 -4.45 27.70 9.59
CA MET A 189 -4.36 26.92 8.35
C MET A 189 -3.77 25.53 8.55
N HIS A 190 -2.78 25.38 9.43
CA HIS A 190 -2.15 24.08 9.70
C HIS A 190 -3.13 23.11 10.36
N SER A 191 -3.89 23.58 11.35
CA SER A 191 -4.89 22.77 12.05
C SER A 191 -5.98 22.30 11.11
N ILE A 192 -6.44 23.19 10.21
CA ILE A 192 -7.46 22.91 9.20
C ILE A 192 -6.96 21.85 8.20
N VAL A 193 -5.76 22.04 7.62
CA VAL A 193 -5.18 21.10 6.64
C VAL A 193 -4.94 19.71 7.23
N LEU A 194 -4.38 19.63 8.44
CA LEU A 194 -4.12 18.36 9.12
C LEU A 194 -5.41 17.63 9.50
N THR A 195 -6.42 18.37 9.96
CA THR A 195 -7.73 17.80 10.31
C THR A 195 -8.47 17.31 9.08
N ASN A 196 -8.42 18.07 7.97
CA ASN A 196 -9.02 17.65 6.70
C ASN A 196 -8.39 16.35 6.19
N LEU A 197 -7.05 16.23 6.20
CA LEU A 197 -6.39 14.96 5.82
C LEU A 197 -6.79 13.80 6.75
N ALA A 198 -6.90 14.03 8.06
CA ALA A 198 -7.39 13.01 8.98
C ALA A 198 -8.84 12.59 8.68
N GLN A 199 -9.70 13.52 8.26
CA GLN A 199 -11.06 13.24 7.80
C GLN A 199 -11.07 12.42 6.51
N GLN A 200 -10.19 12.75 5.54
CA GLN A 200 -10.03 11.97 4.32
C GLN A 200 -9.64 10.50 4.62
N ILE A 201 -8.69 10.28 5.54
CA ILE A 201 -8.31 8.92 5.97
C ILE A 201 -9.51 8.16 6.57
N ASN A 202 -10.31 8.83 7.40
CA ASN A 202 -11.51 8.22 7.97
C ASN A 202 -12.57 7.93 6.89
N GLN A 203 -12.73 8.81 5.90
CA GLN A 203 -13.61 8.60 4.75
C GLN A 203 -13.14 7.41 3.91
N MET A 204 -11.83 7.25 3.68
CA MET A 204 -11.27 6.08 3.00
C MET A 204 -11.62 4.78 3.74
N ALA A 205 -11.47 4.76 5.07
CA ALA A 205 -11.84 3.60 5.89
C ALA A 205 -13.34 3.30 5.83
N HIS A 206 -14.20 4.33 5.88
CA HIS A 206 -15.64 4.20 5.69
C HIS A 206 -15.97 3.62 4.32
N ASN A 207 -15.43 4.17 3.23
CA ASN A 207 -15.65 3.71 1.86
C ASN A 207 -15.19 2.25 1.68
N GLN A 208 -14.07 1.86 2.28
CA GLN A 208 -13.61 0.47 2.26
C GLN A 208 -14.57 -0.47 2.99
N ALA A 209 -15.16 -0.04 4.11
CA ALA A 209 -16.16 -0.82 4.83
C ALA A 209 -17.46 -0.97 4.04
N GLU A 210 -17.98 0.13 3.48
CA GLU A 210 -19.18 0.11 2.63
C GLU A 210 -18.97 -0.77 1.40
N PHE A 211 -17.86 -0.59 0.68
CA PHE A 211 -17.52 -1.42 -0.48
C PHE A 211 -17.47 -2.92 -0.13
N ALA A 212 -16.94 -3.28 1.04
CA ALA A 212 -16.93 -4.66 1.49
C ALA A 212 -18.35 -5.22 1.76
N LEU A 213 -19.25 -4.39 2.29
CA LEU A 213 -20.64 -4.74 2.55
C LEU A 213 -21.48 -4.78 1.26
N ASP A 214 -21.20 -3.90 0.29
CA ASP A 214 -21.86 -3.88 -1.01
C ASP A 214 -21.54 -5.14 -1.81
N ILE A 215 -20.27 -5.55 -1.87
CA ILE A 215 -19.90 -6.83 -2.49
C ILE A 215 -20.63 -7.99 -1.80
N LEU A 216 -20.77 -7.98 -0.48
CA LEU A 216 -21.51 -9.02 0.22
C LEU A 216 -22.99 -9.04 -0.21
N GLY A 217 -23.61 -7.88 -0.41
CA GLY A 217 -25.00 -7.75 -0.88
C GLY A 217 -25.20 -8.12 -2.35
N GLU A 218 -24.22 -7.84 -3.21
CA GLU A 218 -24.26 -8.16 -4.65
C GLU A 218 -23.94 -9.63 -4.95
N ASN A 219 -23.26 -10.32 -4.03
CA ASN A 219 -22.81 -11.68 -4.27
C ASN A 219 -23.92 -12.71 -4.10
N ARG A 220 -24.52 -13.09 -5.24
CA ARG A 220 -25.61 -14.07 -5.33
C ARG A 220 -25.27 -15.47 -4.80
N GLY A 221 -24.00 -15.76 -4.46
CA GLY A 221 -23.56 -17.03 -3.87
C GLY A 221 -23.52 -17.05 -2.33
N LEU A 222 -23.64 -15.89 -1.66
CA LEU A 222 -23.62 -15.79 -0.20
C LEU A 222 -25.06 -15.61 0.30
N ASP A 223 -25.68 -16.74 0.65
CA ASP A 223 -27.01 -16.76 1.25
C ASP A 223 -27.01 -16.01 2.60
N PRO A 224 -27.97 -15.08 2.85
CA PRO A 224 -28.20 -14.50 4.17
C PRO A 224 -28.38 -15.53 5.29
N GLU A 225 -28.71 -16.78 4.96
CA GLU A 225 -28.72 -17.90 5.91
C GLU A 225 -27.32 -18.28 6.43
N HIS A 226 -26.24 -17.98 5.70
CA HIS A 226 -24.86 -18.32 6.09
C HIS A 226 -24.15 -17.21 6.87
N LEU A 227 -24.41 -15.94 6.53
CA LEU A 227 -23.70 -14.78 7.05
C LEU A 227 -24.65 -13.71 7.55
N ILE A 228 -24.33 -13.12 8.70
CA ILE A 228 -24.98 -11.90 9.18
C ILE A 228 -23.96 -10.78 9.32
N VAL A 229 -24.32 -9.56 8.91
CA VAL A 229 -23.45 -8.38 9.11
C VAL A 229 -23.39 -8.07 10.61
N ALA A 230 -22.19 -8.12 11.19
CA ALA A 230 -22.01 -7.87 12.62
C ALA A 230 -21.83 -6.38 12.94
N ALA A 231 -21.28 -5.60 12.00
CA ALA A 231 -21.11 -4.17 12.13
C ALA A 231 -21.33 -3.43 10.81
N ARG A 232 -21.81 -2.19 10.89
CA ARG A 232 -21.90 -1.23 9.78
C ARG A 232 -21.04 0.00 10.11
N PRO A 233 -20.42 0.63 9.10
CA PRO A 233 -19.64 1.82 9.37
C PRO A 233 -20.55 2.96 9.83
N LEU A 234 -20.03 3.77 10.73
CA LEU A 234 -20.61 5.07 11.07
C LEU A 234 -20.46 5.99 9.86
N ASP A 235 -21.52 6.74 9.55
CA ASP A 235 -21.45 7.80 8.55
C ASP A 235 -20.44 8.86 8.98
N VAL A 236 -19.48 9.13 8.10
CA VAL A 236 -18.49 10.20 8.29
C VAL A 236 -18.71 11.26 7.21
N PRO A 237 -18.54 12.55 7.52
CA PRO A 237 -18.62 13.60 6.51
C PRO A 237 -17.56 13.39 5.43
N ALA A 238 -17.97 13.55 4.17
CA ALA A 238 -17.03 13.59 3.06
C ALA A 238 -16.07 14.76 3.24
N ALA A 239 -14.78 14.47 3.04
CA ALA A 239 -13.72 15.46 2.99
C ALA A 239 -12.91 15.21 1.72
N THR A 240 -12.53 16.28 1.05
CA THR A 240 -11.65 16.26 -0.12
C THR A 240 -10.56 17.31 0.07
N SER A 241 -9.43 17.15 -0.65
CA SER A 241 -8.38 18.16 -0.66
C SER A 241 -8.90 19.50 -1.18
N ASP A 242 -9.84 19.48 -2.12
CA ASP A 242 -10.46 20.66 -2.73
C ASP A 242 -11.35 21.47 -1.78
N ASP A 243 -11.65 20.96 -0.59
CA ASP A 243 -12.35 21.73 0.46
C ASP A 243 -11.50 22.91 0.98
N ILE A 244 -10.19 22.87 0.75
CA ILE A 244 -9.23 23.90 1.15
C ILE A 244 -8.50 24.39 -0.10
N ASP A 245 -8.34 25.70 -0.24
CA ASP A 245 -7.58 26.30 -1.34
C ASP A 245 -6.15 25.73 -1.44
N ALA A 246 -5.72 25.36 -2.65
CA ALA A 246 -4.43 24.72 -2.87
C ALA A 246 -3.23 25.56 -2.43
N VAL A 247 -3.31 26.89 -2.48
CA VAL A 247 -2.25 27.78 -2.00
C VAL A 247 -2.12 27.66 -0.48
N VAL A 248 -3.25 27.59 0.24
CA VAL A 248 -3.28 27.41 1.69
C VAL A 248 -2.72 26.05 2.08
N ARG A 249 -3.10 24.97 1.37
CA ARG A 249 -2.59 23.62 1.64
C ARG A 249 -1.08 23.55 1.47
N LYS A 250 -0.56 24.06 0.35
CA LYS A 250 0.88 24.09 0.05
C LYS A 250 1.66 24.91 1.07
N ALA A 251 1.15 26.09 1.45
CA ALA A 251 1.79 26.93 2.45
C ALA A 251 1.86 26.24 3.83
N ALA A 252 0.77 25.61 4.27
CA ALA A 252 0.75 24.87 5.54
C ALA A 252 1.72 23.69 5.52
N TRP A 253 1.78 22.92 4.43
CA TRP A 253 2.70 21.80 4.32
C TRP A 253 4.17 22.24 4.25
N HIS A 254 4.47 23.34 3.57
CA HIS A 254 5.80 23.94 3.56
C HIS A 254 6.28 24.26 4.99
N ASP A 255 5.44 24.94 5.79
CA ASP A 255 5.75 25.29 7.16
C ASP A 255 5.88 24.05 8.08
N ILE A 256 5.06 23.02 7.86
CA ILE A 256 5.18 21.73 8.56
C ILE A 256 6.48 21.03 8.20
N GLN A 257 6.88 21.01 6.93
CA GLN A 257 8.12 20.37 6.46
C GLN A 257 9.38 21.04 7.01
N ALA A 258 9.32 22.34 7.32
CA ALA A 258 10.42 23.08 7.93
C ALA A 258 10.67 22.73 9.41
N ARG A 259 9.76 22.02 10.08
CA ARG A 259 9.89 21.63 11.50
C ARG A 259 10.83 20.45 11.67
N SER A 260 11.51 20.40 12.82
CA SER A 260 12.48 19.33 13.16
C SER A 260 11.99 18.34 14.22
N ASP A 261 10.73 18.44 14.66
CA ASP A 261 10.17 17.53 15.65
C ASP A 261 9.55 16.26 15.02
N ALA A 262 9.52 15.19 15.82
CA ALA A 262 9.06 13.88 15.38
C ALA A 262 7.59 13.87 14.92
N LEU A 263 6.76 14.77 15.44
CA LEU A 263 5.32 14.79 15.13
C LEU A 263 5.06 15.36 13.73
N ALA A 264 5.76 16.45 13.36
CA ALA A 264 5.80 16.93 11.98
C ALA A 264 6.34 15.87 11.01
N SER A 265 7.35 15.11 11.44
CA SER A 265 7.89 14.02 10.64
C SER A 265 6.87 12.92 10.38
N SER A 266 6.20 12.42 11.42
CA SER A 266 5.15 11.42 11.29
C SER A 266 3.98 11.89 10.42
N ALA A 267 3.56 13.15 10.56
CA ALA A 267 2.50 13.73 9.73
C ALA A 267 2.89 13.80 8.25
N THR A 268 4.13 14.21 7.94
CA THR A 268 4.63 14.31 6.56
C THR A 268 4.72 12.94 5.90
N MET A 269 5.26 11.93 6.61
CA MET A 269 5.29 10.55 6.11
C MET A 269 3.89 10.01 5.82
N LEU A 270 2.93 10.30 6.70
CA LEU A 270 1.55 9.86 6.50
C LEU A 270 0.92 10.52 5.28
N TYR A 271 1.14 11.82 5.07
CA TYR A 271 0.64 12.52 3.90
C TYR A 271 1.21 11.97 2.59
N GLN A 272 2.51 11.70 2.54
CA GLN A 272 3.16 11.04 1.41
C GLN A 272 2.57 9.65 1.14
N PHE A 273 2.28 8.88 2.18
CA PHE A 273 1.68 7.55 2.03
C PHE A 273 0.25 7.60 1.48
N VAL A 274 -0.54 8.61 1.87
CA VAL A 274 -1.95 8.73 1.48
C VAL A 274 -2.11 9.27 0.06
N ASP A 275 -1.37 10.31 -0.30
CA ASP A 275 -1.62 11.11 -1.51
C ASP A 275 -0.35 11.40 -2.33
N GLY A 276 0.73 10.64 -2.10
CA GLY A 276 2.02 10.84 -2.77
C GLY A 276 2.73 12.16 -2.41
N GLY A 277 2.11 13.00 -1.57
CA GLY A 277 2.61 14.32 -1.24
C GLY A 277 2.33 15.37 -2.33
N THR A 278 1.15 15.34 -2.97
CA THR A 278 0.78 16.28 -4.06
C THR A 278 0.94 17.76 -3.72
N ASP A 279 0.79 18.17 -2.45
CA ASP A 279 0.99 19.55 -2.01
C ASP A 279 2.39 19.84 -1.43
N LEU A 280 3.29 18.85 -1.44
CA LEU A 280 4.69 19.04 -1.02
C LEU A 280 5.51 19.69 -2.14
N ALA A 281 6.51 20.49 -1.76
CA ALA A 281 7.41 21.12 -2.74
C ALA A 281 8.28 20.10 -3.49
N ASN A 282 8.62 18.99 -2.82
CA ASN A 282 9.47 17.93 -3.33
C ASN A 282 8.73 16.59 -3.30
N SER A 283 9.04 15.73 -4.26
CA SER A 283 8.45 14.40 -4.42
C SER A 283 9.47 13.31 -4.06
N SER A 284 9.56 12.25 -4.86
CA SER A 284 10.37 11.05 -4.64
C SER A 284 11.85 11.35 -4.40
N ALA A 285 12.54 10.43 -3.74
CA ALA A 285 14.00 10.47 -3.64
C ALA A 285 14.66 10.01 -4.95
N VAL A 286 15.78 10.65 -5.30
CA VAL A 286 16.72 10.17 -6.31
C VAL A 286 18.10 10.03 -5.70
N GLN A 287 18.83 9.01 -6.15
CA GLN A 287 20.23 8.83 -5.82
C GLN A 287 21.06 9.64 -6.82
N VAL A 288 22.11 10.30 -6.34
CA VAL A 288 23.01 11.13 -7.13
C VAL A 288 24.44 10.82 -6.71
N ASP A 289 25.28 10.36 -7.63
CA ASP A 289 26.71 10.16 -7.39
C ASP A 289 27.53 11.33 -8.00
N PRO A 290 28.07 12.25 -7.18
CA PRO A 290 28.86 13.37 -7.68
C PRO A 290 30.21 12.96 -8.31
N SER A 291 30.62 11.70 -8.21
CA SER A 291 31.88 11.20 -8.76
C SER A 291 31.76 10.70 -10.20
N THR A 292 30.55 10.36 -10.66
CA THR A 292 30.29 9.82 -12.00
C THR A 292 29.87 10.90 -13.00
N SER A 293 29.26 11.98 -12.53
CA SER A 293 28.73 13.06 -13.39
C SER A 293 29.26 14.44 -13.02
N ALA A 294 29.73 15.20 -14.02
CA ALA A 294 30.14 16.59 -13.86
C ALA A 294 28.96 17.50 -13.47
N HIS A 295 27.74 17.17 -13.91
CA HIS A 295 26.50 17.87 -13.60
C HIS A 295 26.07 17.62 -12.16
N ALA A 296 26.14 16.36 -11.72
CA ALA A 296 25.97 15.98 -10.32
C ALA A 296 26.98 16.71 -9.42
N GLN A 297 28.25 16.79 -9.84
CA GLN A 297 29.28 17.52 -9.10
C GLN A 297 29.05 19.03 -9.05
N GLU A 298 28.52 19.63 -10.12
CA GLU A 298 28.13 21.05 -10.16
C GLU A 298 27.02 21.35 -9.17
N TRP A 299 25.95 20.56 -9.21
CA TRP A 299 24.83 20.69 -8.27
C TRP A 299 25.27 20.43 -6.82
N ALA A 300 26.01 19.35 -6.56
CA ALA A 300 26.46 18.98 -5.22
C ALA A 300 27.30 20.06 -4.52
N ARG A 301 28.07 20.87 -5.27
CA ARG A 301 28.89 21.97 -4.71
C ARG A 301 28.06 23.11 -4.11
N ARG A 302 26.80 23.28 -4.51
CA ARG A 302 25.95 24.36 -3.99
C ARG A 302 25.25 24.00 -2.68
N LEU A 303 25.14 22.71 -2.39
CA LEU A 303 24.46 22.20 -1.20
C LEU A 303 25.07 22.78 0.08
N ARG A 304 24.22 22.90 1.11
CA ARG A 304 24.60 23.45 2.41
C ARG A 304 24.22 22.50 3.53
N PRO A 305 25.10 22.26 4.52
CA PRO A 305 24.70 21.56 5.74
C PRO A 305 23.51 22.24 6.41
N CYS A 306 22.56 21.44 6.86
CA CYS A 306 21.37 21.92 7.54
C CYS A 306 21.01 21.02 8.73
N GLN A 307 20.15 21.53 9.61
CA GLN A 307 19.46 20.67 10.56
C GLN A 307 18.47 19.79 9.81
N ARG A 308 18.32 18.53 10.24
CA ARG A 308 17.29 17.63 9.70
C ARG A 308 15.90 18.14 10.08
N THR A 309 14.99 18.14 9.11
CA THR A 309 13.59 18.53 9.28
C THR A 309 12.65 17.42 8.78
N ALA A 310 11.35 17.64 8.91
CA ALA A 310 10.33 16.72 8.42
C ALA A 310 10.36 16.55 6.89
N ALA A 311 10.94 17.52 6.16
CA ALA A 311 11.19 17.39 4.73
C ALA A 311 12.12 16.20 4.39
N HIS A 312 13.10 15.88 5.26
CA HIS A 312 14.04 14.77 5.02
C HIS A 312 13.42 13.37 5.13
N ASN A 313 12.16 13.21 5.54
CA ASN A 313 11.56 11.88 5.68
C ASN A 313 11.30 11.17 4.35
N VAL A 314 11.26 11.93 3.25
CA VAL A 314 11.17 11.33 1.92
C VAL A 314 12.46 10.60 1.51
N LEU A 315 13.55 10.82 2.26
CA LEU A 315 14.86 10.24 2.05
C LEU A 315 15.05 9.10 3.06
N HIS A 316 15.22 7.88 2.58
CA HIS A 316 15.48 6.71 3.43
C HIS A 316 16.75 6.92 4.30
N ASP A 317 16.75 6.43 5.55
CA ASP A 317 17.66 6.92 6.62
C ASP A 317 18.68 5.90 7.15
N ASP A 318 18.90 4.78 6.46
CA ASP A 318 19.65 3.67 7.07
C ASP A 318 21.19 3.90 7.10
N SER A 319 21.71 4.90 6.36
CA SER A 319 23.16 5.14 6.17
C SER A 319 23.58 6.63 6.20
N THR A 320 22.74 7.52 6.75
CA THR A 320 22.95 8.98 6.70
C THR A 320 24.18 9.46 7.50
N THR A 321 25.08 10.21 6.85
CA THR A 321 26.20 10.90 7.52
C THR A 321 25.95 12.37 7.80
N GLU A 322 25.27 13.06 6.88
CA GLU A 322 25.06 14.51 6.95
C GLU A 322 23.73 14.88 6.28
N SER A 323 22.99 15.80 6.90
CA SER A 323 21.81 16.43 6.30
C SER A 323 22.21 17.73 5.59
N LEU A 324 21.80 17.83 4.35
CA LEU A 324 22.06 18.93 3.45
C LEU A 324 20.73 19.52 2.95
N THR A 325 20.79 20.74 2.45
CA THR A 325 19.70 21.38 1.71
C THR A 325 20.24 22.01 0.44
N ASP A 326 19.43 21.98 -0.61
CA ASP A 326 19.64 22.77 -1.81
C ASP A 326 19.05 24.17 -1.61
N PRO A 327 19.87 25.23 -1.47
CA PRO A 327 19.40 26.57 -1.14
C PRO A 327 18.53 27.22 -2.24
N GLU A 328 18.51 26.65 -3.44
CA GLU A 328 17.72 27.17 -4.55
C GLU A 328 16.31 26.58 -4.62
N THR A 329 16.10 25.37 -4.08
CA THR A 329 14.80 24.65 -4.10
C THR A 329 14.24 24.36 -2.71
N ASP A 330 15.02 24.62 -1.66
CA ASP A 330 14.83 24.10 -0.31
C ASP A 330 14.75 22.57 -0.23
N ALA A 331 15.19 21.86 -1.28
CA ALA A 331 15.13 20.41 -1.33
C ALA A 331 16.00 19.79 -0.24
N PRO A 332 15.46 18.87 0.58
CA PRO A 332 16.25 18.10 1.52
C PRO A 332 17.15 17.12 0.74
N VAL A 333 18.39 17.00 1.22
CA VAL A 333 19.38 16.06 0.70
C VAL A 333 20.05 15.37 1.89
N ILE A 334 20.39 14.10 1.77
CA ILE A 334 21.28 13.40 2.70
C ILE A 334 22.53 12.94 1.97
N ARG A 335 23.66 12.96 2.68
CA ARG A 335 24.90 12.36 2.21
C ARG A 335 25.10 11.02 2.92
N GLU A 336 25.30 9.97 2.15
CA GLU A 336 25.59 8.63 2.66
C GLU A 336 27.08 8.43 2.95
N HIS A 337 27.42 7.31 3.60
CA HIS A 337 28.79 6.98 3.96
C HIS A 337 29.75 6.88 2.76
N ASP A 338 29.26 6.41 1.61
CA ASP A 338 30.01 6.25 0.36
C ASP A 338 30.17 7.55 -0.44
N GLN A 339 29.68 8.68 0.09
CA GLN A 339 29.62 10.00 -0.54
C GLN A 339 28.54 10.18 -1.61
N THR A 340 27.71 9.15 -1.85
CA THR A 340 26.49 9.28 -2.62
C THR A 340 25.53 10.25 -1.92
N LEU A 341 24.74 10.99 -2.71
CA LEU A 341 23.68 11.86 -2.23
C LEU A 341 22.32 11.24 -2.52
N VAL A 342 21.39 11.34 -1.58
CA VAL A 342 19.98 11.05 -1.82
C VAL A 342 19.19 12.33 -1.65
N ALA A 343 18.50 12.75 -2.69
CA ALA A 343 17.88 14.06 -2.79
C ALA A 343 16.39 13.95 -3.08
N ALA A 344 15.56 14.78 -2.45
CA ALA A 344 14.17 14.90 -2.85
C ALA A 344 14.11 15.79 -4.08
N VAL A 345 13.52 15.30 -5.17
CA VAL A 345 13.43 16.12 -6.39
C VAL A 345 12.25 17.08 -6.32
N PRO A 346 12.39 18.32 -6.84
CA PRO A 346 11.31 19.28 -6.83
C PRO A 346 10.14 18.81 -7.72
N GLN A 347 8.92 19.21 -7.38
CA GLN A 347 7.76 19.00 -8.26
C GLN A 347 7.59 20.12 -9.30
N ALA A 348 8.27 21.24 -9.13
CA ALA A 348 8.37 22.35 -10.07
C ALA A 348 9.66 23.12 -9.80
N LEU A 349 10.27 23.73 -10.82
CA LEU A 349 11.46 24.56 -10.61
C LEU A 349 11.06 25.95 -10.13
N PRO A 350 11.79 26.58 -9.20
CA PRO A 350 11.58 27.97 -8.80
C PRO A 350 12.34 28.94 -9.74
N ALA A 351 12.34 28.67 -11.05
CA ALA A 351 13.21 29.31 -12.01
C ALA A 351 12.57 30.55 -12.66
N ARG A 352 13.40 31.51 -13.05
CA ARG A 352 12.96 32.70 -13.83
C ARG A 352 13.48 32.70 -15.25
N ALA A 353 14.66 32.12 -15.46
CA ALA A 353 15.23 31.94 -16.78
C ALA A 353 14.59 30.73 -17.47
N PRO A 354 14.34 30.79 -18.80
CA PRO A 354 13.76 29.67 -19.53
C PRO A 354 14.70 28.47 -19.59
N LEU A 355 14.16 27.31 -19.98
CA LEU A 355 14.92 26.11 -20.29
C LEU A 355 16.00 26.42 -21.34
N ALA A 356 17.24 26.04 -21.07
CA ALA A 356 18.35 26.14 -22.02
C ALA A 356 18.83 24.77 -22.49
N GLU A 357 18.95 23.80 -21.57
CA GLU A 357 19.42 22.46 -21.89
C GLU A 357 18.67 21.40 -21.06
N LEU A 358 18.40 20.25 -21.68
CA LEU A 358 18.06 19.00 -21.00
C LEU A 358 19.28 18.08 -21.10
N ILE A 359 19.69 17.51 -19.98
CA ILE A 359 20.87 16.64 -19.92
C ILE A 359 20.40 15.25 -19.49
N LEU A 360 20.57 14.28 -20.38
CA LEU A 360 20.18 12.89 -20.18
C LEU A 360 21.28 12.17 -19.39
N ASP A 361 21.13 12.14 -18.08
CA ASP A 361 22.08 11.61 -17.10
C ASP A 361 21.29 10.92 -15.97
N ASP A 362 21.96 10.36 -14.97
CA ASP A 362 21.30 9.80 -13.78
C ASP A 362 21.59 10.62 -12.51
N PRO A 363 20.64 11.47 -12.04
CA PRO A 363 19.32 11.74 -12.59
C PRO A 363 19.36 12.68 -13.82
N ILE A 364 18.22 12.85 -14.49
CA ILE A 364 18.07 13.81 -15.59
C ILE A 364 18.19 15.24 -15.04
N TRP A 365 18.98 16.09 -15.71
CA TRP A 365 19.19 17.48 -15.30
C TRP A 365 18.55 18.48 -16.26
N ILE A 366 18.15 19.62 -15.70
CA ILE A 366 17.68 20.80 -16.41
C ILE A 366 18.68 21.92 -16.18
N ARG A 367 19.13 22.57 -17.25
CA ARG A 367 19.86 23.83 -17.17
C ARG A 367 19.00 24.98 -17.68
N THR A 368 18.91 26.04 -16.91
CA THR A 368 18.24 27.29 -17.30
C THR A 368 19.20 28.26 -17.97
N ALA A 369 18.68 29.24 -18.73
CA ALA A 369 19.50 30.17 -19.51
C ALA A 369 20.42 31.09 -18.68
N ASP A 370 20.20 31.19 -17.37
CA ASP A 370 21.09 31.85 -16.42
C ASP A 370 22.25 30.95 -15.94
N GLY A 371 22.31 29.72 -16.45
CA GLY A 371 23.34 28.72 -16.14
C GLY A 371 23.00 27.81 -14.97
N THR A 372 21.89 28.03 -14.26
CA THR A 372 21.55 27.23 -13.07
C THR A 372 21.14 25.81 -13.46
N ILE A 373 21.68 24.82 -12.75
CA ILE A 373 21.37 23.40 -12.95
C ILE A 373 20.42 22.87 -11.88
N TRP A 374 19.50 22.00 -12.26
CA TRP A 374 18.48 21.43 -11.38
C TRP A 374 18.26 19.96 -11.71
N PRO A 375 17.99 19.09 -10.73
CA PRO A 375 17.32 17.83 -11.03
C PRO A 375 16.00 18.12 -11.74
N ALA A 376 15.66 17.33 -12.76
CA ALA A 376 14.41 17.48 -13.48
C ALA A 376 13.19 17.29 -12.54
N PRO A 377 12.15 18.14 -12.65
CA PRO A 377 10.96 17.99 -11.82
C PRO A 377 10.29 16.65 -12.02
N ARG A 378 9.90 15.99 -10.92
CA ARG A 378 9.32 14.65 -10.97
C ARG A 378 8.06 14.57 -10.12
N ASP A 379 7.08 13.81 -10.60
CA ASP A 379 5.91 13.46 -9.81
C ASP A 379 6.17 12.22 -8.94
N SER A 380 5.40 12.07 -7.86
CA SER A 380 5.51 10.93 -6.95
C SER A 380 5.19 9.57 -7.60
N TYR A 381 4.37 9.54 -8.65
CA TYR A 381 3.93 8.33 -9.35
C TYR A 381 4.62 8.11 -10.70
N TYR A 382 5.05 9.18 -11.36
CA TYR A 382 5.61 9.12 -12.71
C TYR A 382 7.13 9.30 -12.72
N GLY A 383 7.84 8.21 -13.01
CA GLY A 383 9.29 8.21 -13.20
C GLY A 383 9.72 8.86 -14.51
N LEU A 384 10.93 9.38 -14.55
CA LEU A 384 11.56 9.89 -15.77
C LEU A 384 12.65 8.93 -16.23
N SER A 385 12.67 8.59 -17.52
CA SER A 385 13.73 7.81 -18.14
C SER A 385 13.72 8.03 -19.67
N TRP A 386 14.70 7.52 -20.40
CA TRP A 386 14.74 7.60 -21.87
C TRP A 386 15.27 6.30 -22.48
N GLY A 387 15.24 6.20 -23.82
CA GLY A 387 15.91 5.15 -24.58
C GLY A 387 15.08 3.89 -24.86
N TYR A 388 13.79 3.91 -24.56
CA TYR A 388 12.87 2.81 -24.86
C TYR A 388 11.42 3.31 -24.97
N HIS A 389 10.48 2.45 -25.32
CA HIS A 389 9.05 2.78 -25.27
C HIS A 389 8.46 2.45 -23.90
N GLY A 390 7.77 3.39 -23.26
CA GLY A 390 7.07 3.13 -22.00
C GLY A 390 6.69 4.37 -21.22
N SER A 391 6.30 4.15 -19.97
CA SER A 391 5.81 5.21 -19.08
C SER A 391 6.87 6.28 -18.76
N GLY A 392 8.10 5.87 -18.48
CA GLY A 392 9.17 6.80 -18.13
C GLY A 392 9.55 7.78 -19.26
N PRO A 393 9.78 7.28 -20.49
CA PRO A 393 10.02 8.12 -21.68
C PRO A 393 8.82 8.99 -22.07
N GLY A 394 7.60 8.48 -21.91
CA GLY A 394 6.37 9.27 -22.09
C GLY A 394 6.26 10.42 -21.10
N SER A 395 6.54 10.15 -19.82
CA SER A 395 6.55 11.17 -18.76
C SER A 395 7.64 12.23 -19.01
N LEU A 396 8.82 11.81 -19.46
CA LEU A 396 9.89 12.74 -19.84
C LEU A 396 9.50 13.61 -21.04
N ALA A 397 8.86 13.03 -22.06
CA ALA A 397 8.41 13.79 -23.23
C ALA A 397 7.38 14.86 -22.83
N LEU A 398 6.43 14.50 -21.96
CA LEU A 398 5.42 15.42 -21.43
C LEU A 398 6.05 16.54 -20.59
N LEU A 399 7.03 16.19 -19.75
CA LEU A 399 7.77 17.18 -18.97
C LEU A 399 8.50 18.18 -19.87
N ILE A 400 9.20 17.70 -20.90
CA ILE A 400 9.90 18.57 -21.87
C ILE A 400 8.91 19.52 -22.55
N ASP A 401 7.79 18.98 -23.04
CA ASP A 401 6.78 19.77 -23.74
C ASP A 401 6.28 20.93 -22.88
N ARG A 402 5.99 20.65 -21.60
CA ARG A 402 5.56 21.66 -20.62
C ARG A 402 6.67 22.66 -20.28
N LEU A 403 7.91 22.20 -20.07
CA LEU A 403 9.05 23.07 -19.70
C LEU A 403 9.45 24.02 -20.84
N LEU A 404 9.22 23.63 -22.09
CA LEU A 404 9.42 24.50 -23.24
C LEU A 404 8.46 25.70 -23.21
N ASP A 405 7.24 25.52 -22.70
CA ASP A 405 6.23 26.58 -22.61
C ASP A 405 6.33 27.38 -21.30
N ASP A 406 6.57 26.71 -20.17
CA ASP A 406 6.74 27.34 -18.85
C ASP A 406 7.75 26.58 -17.99
N ILE A 407 8.87 27.23 -17.63
CA ILE A 407 9.91 26.64 -16.78
C ILE A 407 9.42 26.29 -15.37
N ASN A 408 8.36 26.97 -14.90
CA ASN A 408 7.76 26.73 -13.57
C ASN A 408 6.60 25.73 -13.62
N THR A 409 6.41 25.04 -14.75
CA THR A 409 5.40 23.98 -14.85
C THR A 409 5.62 22.92 -13.77
N ARG A 410 4.51 22.27 -13.37
CA ARG A 410 4.60 21.05 -12.56
C ARG A 410 5.22 19.91 -13.37
N ALA A 411 5.79 18.96 -12.65
CA ALA A 411 6.24 17.68 -13.16
C ALA A 411 5.15 16.96 -13.98
N ALA A 412 5.56 16.02 -14.82
CA ALA A 412 4.64 15.18 -15.57
C ALA A 412 3.82 14.29 -14.63
N ASP A 413 2.50 14.39 -14.74
CA ASP A 413 1.48 13.65 -13.98
C ASP A 413 0.68 12.68 -14.87
N ASP A 414 1.20 12.43 -16.07
CA ASP A 414 0.70 11.46 -17.06
C ASP A 414 1.90 10.98 -17.91
N ILE A 415 1.69 9.93 -18.68
CA ILE A 415 2.64 9.40 -19.67
C ILE A 415 2.31 9.86 -21.10
N ASN A 416 1.18 10.54 -21.29
CA ASN A 416 0.66 10.98 -22.59
C ASN A 416 0.51 12.51 -22.64
N GLY A 417 0.43 13.04 -23.87
CA GLY A 417 0.06 14.44 -24.12
C GLY A 417 1.20 15.31 -24.65
N ALA A 418 2.41 14.75 -24.78
CA ALA A 418 3.49 15.38 -25.52
C ALA A 418 3.26 15.29 -27.03
N SER A 419 4.05 16.01 -27.82
CA SER A 419 4.04 15.82 -29.27
C SER A 419 4.72 14.49 -29.69
N ASP A 420 4.25 13.87 -30.78
CA ASP A 420 4.83 12.65 -31.34
C ASP A 420 6.36 12.75 -31.56
N GLY A 421 6.86 13.95 -31.83
CA GLY A 421 8.28 14.19 -32.03
C GLY A 421 9.10 14.07 -30.76
N LEU A 422 8.61 14.62 -29.64
CA LEU A 422 9.23 14.46 -28.33
C LEU A 422 9.12 13.03 -27.82
N GLU A 423 7.99 12.36 -28.05
CA GLU A 423 7.83 10.93 -27.70
C GLU A 423 8.85 10.05 -28.42
N ARG A 424 9.10 10.29 -29.71
CA ARG A 424 10.15 9.58 -30.46
C ARG A 424 11.54 9.93 -29.97
N LEU A 425 11.80 11.20 -29.64
CA LEU A 425 13.09 11.63 -29.11
C LEU A 425 13.42 10.91 -27.80
N THR A 426 12.50 10.91 -26.83
CA THR A 426 12.75 10.27 -25.53
C THR A 426 12.75 8.75 -25.61
N ALA A 427 12.09 8.15 -26.62
CA ALA A 427 12.20 6.72 -26.89
C ALA A 427 13.51 6.32 -27.59
N THR A 428 14.28 7.28 -28.12
CA THR A 428 15.55 7.00 -28.81
C THR A 428 16.65 6.69 -27.80
N PRO A 429 17.40 5.58 -27.93
CA PRO A 429 18.52 5.26 -27.05
C PRO A 429 19.65 6.25 -27.28
N LEU A 430 19.78 7.20 -26.35
CA LEU A 430 20.83 8.21 -26.32
C LEU A 430 21.82 7.89 -25.19
N PRO A 431 23.14 8.06 -25.42
CA PRO A 431 24.13 7.86 -24.37
C PRO A 431 23.88 8.74 -23.14
N GLU A 432 24.25 8.23 -21.98
CA GLU A 432 24.31 9.03 -20.74
C GLU A 432 25.28 10.22 -20.91
N GLY A 433 24.92 11.36 -20.33
CA GLY A 433 25.59 12.65 -20.52
C GLY A 433 25.19 13.39 -21.80
N THR A 434 24.24 12.90 -22.60
CA THR A 434 23.77 13.61 -23.81
C THR A 434 23.11 14.94 -23.42
N VAL A 435 23.60 16.03 -23.99
CA VAL A 435 23.04 17.38 -23.80
C VAL A 435 22.19 17.76 -25.01
N LEU A 436 20.91 18.05 -24.77
CA LEU A 436 19.95 18.51 -25.76
C LEU A 436 19.66 19.99 -25.52
N SER A 437 19.98 20.84 -26.49
CA SER A 437 19.70 22.27 -26.37
C SER A 437 18.20 22.54 -26.51
N ARG A 438 17.74 23.71 -26.03
CA ARG A 438 16.36 24.15 -26.25
C ARG A 438 15.97 24.10 -27.73
N GLU A 439 16.86 24.49 -28.64
CA GLU A 439 16.61 24.46 -30.09
C GLU A 439 16.39 23.02 -30.60
N ASP A 440 17.18 22.06 -30.11
CA ASP A 440 17.01 20.64 -30.45
C ASP A 440 15.65 20.11 -29.97
N LEU A 441 15.25 20.48 -28.75
CA LEU A 441 13.97 20.08 -28.16
C LEU A 441 12.78 20.71 -28.90
N GLU A 442 12.87 21.98 -29.29
CA GLU A 442 11.84 22.65 -30.11
C GLU A 442 11.76 22.04 -31.52
N ALA A 443 12.90 21.74 -32.14
CA ALA A 443 12.95 21.07 -33.44
C ALA A 443 12.36 19.65 -33.37
N ALA A 444 12.64 18.90 -32.30
CA ALA A 444 12.01 17.61 -32.06
C ALA A 444 10.51 17.75 -31.83
N ARG A 445 10.07 18.71 -31.01
CA ARG A 445 8.64 18.99 -30.76
C ARG A 445 7.86 19.25 -32.04
N GLU A 446 8.46 19.95 -32.99
CA GLU A 446 7.89 20.24 -34.31
C GLU A 446 8.07 19.11 -35.33
N GLY A 447 8.68 17.99 -34.93
CA GLY A 447 8.93 16.83 -35.79
C GLY A 447 10.01 17.05 -36.86
N ARG A 448 10.82 18.12 -36.72
CA ARG A 448 11.87 18.49 -37.68
C ARG A 448 13.20 17.79 -37.44
N TRP A 449 13.43 17.27 -36.24
CA TRP A 449 14.70 16.65 -35.86
C TRP A 449 14.51 15.44 -34.95
N ILE A 450 15.27 14.38 -35.22
CA ILE A 450 15.47 13.24 -34.33
C ILE A 450 16.96 12.87 -34.45
N PRO A 451 17.71 12.75 -33.33
CA PRO A 451 19.10 12.34 -33.38
C PRO A 451 19.21 10.93 -33.95
N VAL A 452 20.09 10.76 -34.94
CA VAL A 452 20.45 9.45 -35.48
C VAL A 452 21.80 9.08 -34.90
N PHE A 453 21.81 8.17 -33.92
CA PHE A 453 23.02 7.50 -33.49
C PHE A 453 23.08 6.14 -34.18
N THR A 454 24.09 5.93 -35.02
CA THR A 454 24.44 4.59 -35.49
C THR A 454 25.09 3.85 -34.33
N THR A 455 24.45 2.79 -33.85
CA THR A 455 25.11 1.77 -33.04
C THR A 455 26.04 0.96 -33.95
N ASP A 456 27.12 1.59 -34.44
CA ASP A 456 28.24 0.85 -35.00
C ASP A 456 29.00 0.27 -33.81
N ASP A 457 28.59 -0.92 -33.33
CA ASP A 457 29.40 -1.88 -32.55
C ASP A 457 28.56 -3.07 -32.02
N GLU A 458 27.78 -3.75 -32.87
CA GLU A 458 27.23 -5.09 -32.55
C GLU A 458 27.89 -6.25 -33.32
N ASP A 459 28.95 -5.99 -34.11
CA ASP A 459 29.60 -7.02 -34.94
C ASP A 459 30.97 -7.54 -34.44
N GLU A 460 31.38 -7.26 -33.19
CA GLU A 460 32.54 -7.94 -32.58
C GLU A 460 32.29 -8.34 -31.11
N ARG A 461 31.57 -9.45 -30.87
CA ARG A 461 31.83 -10.37 -29.76
C ARG A 461 31.26 -11.78 -29.93
#